data_AF-A0A0K2ZNU9-F1
#
_entry.id   AF-A0A0K2ZNU9-F1
#
_cell.length_a   1.000
_cell.length_b   1.000
_cell.length_c   1.000
_cell.angle_alpha   90.00
_cell.angle_beta   90.00
_cell.angle_gamma   90.00
#
_symmetry.space_group_name_H-M   'P 1'
#
loop_
_entity.id
_entity.type
_entity.pdbx_description
1 polymer ?
#
loop_
_entity_poly.entity_id
_entity_poly.type
_entity_poly.pdbx_seq_one_letter_code
_entity_poly.pdbx_strand_id
1 'polypeptide(L)'
;MHFSASLQVSALLAICSVFSAHAQAVTGSADRPQLSAADARQQTVSNYLAKAGMIGALVTDNWDPSAGVALLSADYRVASDGSAAFRSVQAAVDKAIADGGKMRRYISLAAGTYNELVCVPADAPPITLFGLGETRSQTLISFDNANPTPKPVGTPSQPCATNANAAVIGTSGSATVTVNAGAFQARNLTIANSYVEGTYAGTNQAAVAINVRGDKTVFEDVALLGNQDTLLIGASNPASLIRAYFENCLVQGDDDFIFGPGIAVFSHSTIRYDARRTGGDFGRYLFAPSTLPGSANGFLAIDSVFDLIGDIADNTVYLGRAWDQSVPDLAHYVNGTSPDGQVTIRNSLLGAHIRKQAPWSMSTAKRPYCSADCAYARNRFYEYANTGPGSAD
;
A
#
# COMPACT_ATOMS: atom_id res chain seq x y z
N MET A 1 69.13 -26.65 24.76
CA MET A 1 68.01 -26.92 23.83
C MET A 1 66.72 -26.57 24.57
N HIS A 2 66.22 -25.35 24.40
CA HIS A 2 64.97 -24.88 25.00
C HIS A 2 63.96 -24.66 23.88
N PHE A 3 62.87 -25.42 23.89
CA PHE A 3 61.70 -25.18 23.06
C PHE A 3 60.85 -24.08 23.72
N SER A 4 60.60 -22.99 23.00
CA SER A 4 59.64 -21.96 23.38
C SER A 4 58.39 -22.13 22.50
N ALA A 5 57.23 -22.27 23.15
CA ALA A 5 55.94 -22.43 22.51
C ALA A 5 55.39 -21.05 22.11
N SER A 6 55.18 -20.84 20.82
CA SER A 6 54.54 -19.66 20.25
C SER A 6 53.01 -19.79 20.30
N LEU A 7 52.37 -18.97 21.12
CA LEU A 7 50.92 -18.80 21.22
C LEU A 7 50.42 -17.98 20.02
N GLN A 8 49.67 -18.58 19.10
CA GLN A 8 48.99 -17.84 18.02
C GLN A 8 47.63 -17.33 18.52
N VAL A 9 47.54 -16.00 18.73
CA VAL A 9 46.27 -15.30 18.93
C VAL A 9 45.64 -15.07 17.56
N SER A 10 44.53 -15.77 17.28
CA SER A 10 43.72 -15.53 16.08
C SER A 10 42.82 -14.32 16.32
N ALA A 11 43.14 -13.19 15.69
CA ALA A 11 42.26 -12.03 15.64
C ALA A 11 41.16 -12.27 14.59
N LEU A 12 39.93 -12.50 15.04
CA LEU A 12 38.75 -12.43 14.17
C LEU A 12 38.53 -10.96 13.77
N LEU A 13 38.86 -10.60 12.53
CA LEU A 13 38.35 -9.38 11.92
C LEU A 13 36.86 -9.58 11.61
N ALA A 14 36.00 -9.00 12.44
CA ALA A 14 34.62 -8.75 12.09
C ALA A 14 34.59 -7.70 10.97
N ILE A 15 34.32 -8.13 9.74
CA ILE A 15 34.04 -7.23 8.62
C ILE A 15 32.66 -6.61 8.87
N CYS A 16 32.64 -5.44 9.51
CA CYS A 16 31.50 -4.54 9.44
C CYS A 16 31.35 -4.09 7.97
N SER A 17 30.46 -4.77 7.24
CA SER A 17 30.00 -4.32 5.94
C SER A 17 29.06 -3.14 6.17
N VAL A 18 29.62 -1.93 6.16
CA VAL A 18 28.84 -0.70 6.07
C VAL A 18 28.20 -0.71 4.68
N PHE A 19 26.92 -1.07 4.59
CA PHE A 19 26.12 -0.81 3.41
C PHE A 19 26.03 0.71 3.26
N SER A 20 26.95 1.30 2.48
CA SER A 20 26.72 2.63 1.93
C SER A 20 25.56 2.50 0.96
N ALA A 21 24.37 2.95 1.40
CA ALA A 21 23.27 3.19 0.48
C ALA A 21 23.81 4.14 -0.60
N HIS A 22 23.89 3.67 -1.84
CA HIS A 22 24.19 4.55 -2.97
C HIS A 22 23.09 5.61 -3.01
N ALA A 23 23.44 6.87 -2.78
CA ALA A 23 22.52 7.97 -3.02
C ALA A 23 22.14 7.95 -4.51
N GLN A 24 20.84 7.88 -4.80
CA GLN A 24 20.36 7.91 -6.18
C GLN A 24 20.80 9.23 -6.82
N ALA A 25 21.42 9.14 -8.00
CA ALA A 25 21.75 10.31 -8.78
C ALA A 25 20.46 10.85 -9.40
N VAL A 26 20.16 12.12 -9.11
CA VAL A 26 18.96 12.79 -9.61
C VAL A 26 19.30 13.88 -10.61
N THR A 27 18.52 13.96 -11.69
CA THR A 27 18.42 15.09 -12.61
C THR A 27 17.15 15.89 -12.28
N GLY A 28 17.00 17.13 -12.75
CA GLY A 28 15.84 17.98 -12.42
C GLY A 28 16.04 18.89 -11.21
N SER A 29 14.95 19.48 -10.70
CA SER A 29 14.98 20.47 -9.61
C SER A 29 14.95 19.81 -8.23
N ALA A 30 15.41 20.54 -7.21
CA ALA A 30 15.32 20.10 -5.81
C ALA A 30 13.86 19.75 -5.42
N ASP A 31 12.88 20.49 -5.93
CA ASP A 31 11.46 20.27 -5.63
C ASP A 31 10.81 19.13 -6.44
N ARG A 32 11.51 18.58 -7.46
CA ARG A 32 10.98 17.55 -8.37
C ARG A 32 12.11 16.70 -8.96
N PRO A 33 12.81 15.90 -8.14
CA PRO A 33 13.95 15.10 -8.57
C PRO A 33 13.52 13.98 -9.53
N GLN A 34 14.21 13.89 -10.66
CA GLN A 34 14.13 12.82 -11.64
C GLN A 34 15.31 11.87 -11.44
N LEU A 35 15.13 10.56 -11.59
CA LEU A 35 16.26 9.62 -11.53
C LEU A 35 17.16 9.74 -12.75
N SER A 36 18.43 9.47 -12.57
CA SER A 36 19.31 9.13 -13.68
C SER A 36 18.84 7.86 -14.40
N ALA A 37 19.18 7.72 -15.69
CA ALA A 37 18.90 6.47 -16.41
C ALA A 37 19.56 5.24 -15.77
N ALA A 38 20.67 5.41 -15.05
CA ALA A 38 21.35 4.33 -14.35
C ALA A 38 20.57 3.85 -13.11
N ASP A 39 20.09 4.77 -12.29
CA ASP A 39 19.31 4.45 -11.10
C ASP A 39 17.92 3.95 -11.48
N ALA A 40 17.31 4.53 -12.52
CA ALA A 40 16.04 4.08 -13.06
C ALA A 40 16.11 2.62 -13.53
N ARG A 41 17.24 2.13 -14.06
CA ARG A 41 17.38 0.69 -14.40
C ARG A 41 17.25 -0.24 -13.18
N GLN A 42 17.41 0.27 -11.96
CA GLN A 42 17.22 -0.50 -10.74
C GLN A 42 15.79 -0.45 -10.19
N GLN A 43 14.93 0.44 -10.69
CA GLN A 43 13.54 0.60 -10.22
C GLN A 43 12.58 -0.34 -10.96
N THR A 44 12.82 -1.65 -10.91
CA THR A 44 12.02 -2.68 -11.60
C THR A 44 11.06 -3.38 -10.64
N VAL A 45 10.02 -4.01 -11.20
CA VAL A 45 9.12 -4.90 -10.44
C VAL A 45 9.92 -5.94 -9.65
N SER A 46 10.85 -6.64 -10.31
CA SER A 46 11.68 -7.68 -9.68
C SER A 46 12.53 -7.16 -8.52
N ASN A 47 13.16 -5.99 -8.66
CA ASN A 47 14.02 -5.43 -7.60
C ASN A 47 13.20 -4.96 -6.39
N TYR A 48 12.05 -4.35 -6.63
CA TYR A 48 11.14 -3.95 -5.56
C TYR A 48 10.66 -5.17 -4.78
N LEU A 49 10.31 -6.24 -5.48
CA LEU A 49 9.71 -7.42 -4.89
C LEU A 49 10.73 -8.49 -4.47
N ALA A 50 12.04 -8.26 -4.56
CA ALA A 50 13.04 -9.29 -4.30
C ALA A 50 13.21 -9.64 -2.81
N LYS A 51 12.89 -8.72 -1.88
CA LYS A 51 13.20 -8.84 -0.46
C LYS A 51 12.01 -8.56 0.45
N ALA A 52 11.87 -9.33 1.52
CA ALA A 52 10.85 -9.15 2.55
C ALA A 52 11.29 -9.75 3.90
N GLY A 53 10.42 -9.68 4.90
CA GLY A 53 10.66 -10.23 6.23
C GLY A 53 11.03 -9.16 7.25
N MET A 54 11.71 -9.55 8.32
CA MET A 54 12.04 -8.65 9.43
C MET A 54 13.15 -7.67 9.03
N ILE A 55 12.97 -6.38 9.33
CA ILE A 55 14.02 -5.37 9.17
C ILE A 55 15.26 -5.80 9.98
N GLY A 56 16.43 -5.71 9.36
CA GLY A 56 17.70 -6.22 9.91
C GLY A 56 17.98 -7.70 9.60
N ALA A 57 16.99 -8.45 9.10
CA ALA A 57 17.11 -9.86 8.71
C ALA A 57 16.29 -10.18 7.44
N LEU A 58 16.29 -9.26 6.47
CA LEU A 58 15.53 -9.42 5.23
C LEU A 58 16.02 -10.64 4.43
N VAL A 59 15.07 -11.40 3.89
CA VAL A 59 15.33 -12.55 3.03
C VAL A 59 15.21 -12.11 1.57
N THR A 60 16.14 -12.55 0.73
CA THR A 60 16.06 -12.37 -0.74
C THR A 60 15.52 -13.66 -1.35
N ASP A 61 14.23 -13.68 -1.69
CA ASP A 61 13.57 -14.83 -2.32
C ASP A 61 13.21 -14.58 -3.80
N ASN A 62 13.50 -13.38 -4.32
CA ASN A 62 13.25 -12.97 -5.69
C ASN A 62 11.80 -13.24 -6.14
N TRP A 63 10.82 -12.92 -5.27
CA TRP A 63 9.41 -13.13 -5.59
C TRP A 63 9.02 -12.46 -6.92
N ASP A 64 8.49 -13.29 -7.82
CA ASP A 64 7.98 -12.88 -9.13
C ASP A 64 6.47 -13.14 -9.21
N PRO A 65 5.63 -12.09 -9.23
CA PRO A 65 4.19 -12.21 -9.38
C PRO A 65 3.71 -12.16 -10.85
N SER A 66 4.60 -12.09 -11.85
CA SER A 66 4.24 -11.85 -13.25
C SER A 66 3.36 -12.93 -13.88
N ALA A 67 3.28 -14.12 -13.29
CA ALA A 67 2.32 -15.16 -13.67
C ALA A 67 0.85 -14.76 -13.42
N GLY A 68 0.61 -13.68 -12.66
CA GLY A 68 -0.72 -13.16 -12.37
C GLY A 68 -1.56 -14.07 -11.45
N VAL A 69 -2.87 -13.90 -11.53
CA VAL A 69 -3.87 -14.65 -10.75
C VAL A 69 -4.54 -15.67 -11.67
N ALA A 70 -4.18 -16.94 -11.50
CA ALA A 70 -4.83 -18.04 -12.22
C ALA A 70 -6.31 -18.16 -11.80
N LEU A 71 -7.22 -18.16 -12.77
CA LEU A 71 -8.64 -18.43 -12.54
C LEU A 71 -8.90 -19.92 -12.74
N LEU A 72 -8.83 -20.67 -11.63
CA LEU A 72 -9.18 -22.09 -11.60
C LEU A 72 -10.64 -22.29 -11.17
N SER A 73 -11.09 -23.55 -11.23
CA SER A 73 -12.38 -23.95 -10.67
C SER A 73 -12.49 -23.52 -9.20
N ALA A 74 -13.60 -22.86 -8.87
CA ALA A 74 -13.85 -22.41 -7.51
C ALA A 74 -14.09 -23.60 -6.55
N ASP A 75 -13.40 -23.59 -5.42
CA ASP A 75 -13.67 -24.47 -4.28
C ASP A 75 -14.93 -23.99 -3.53
N TYR A 76 -15.12 -22.67 -3.45
CA TYR A 76 -16.24 -22.03 -2.75
C TYR A 76 -16.92 -21.01 -3.67
N ARG A 77 -18.25 -21.04 -3.73
CA ARG A 77 -19.06 -20.18 -4.60
C ARG A 77 -19.96 -19.28 -3.78
N VAL A 78 -19.88 -17.98 -4.02
CA VAL A 78 -20.62 -16.94 -3.29
C VAL A 78 -21.57 -16.22 -4.23
N ALA A 79 -22.83 -16.07 -3.84
CA ALA A 79 -23.81 -15.25 -4.56
C ALA A 79 -24.76 -14.60 -3.53
N SER A 80 -24.82 -13.27 -3.53
CA SER A 80 -25.60 -12.52 -2.54
C SER A 80 -27.12 -12.74 -2.66
N ASP A 81 -27.59 -13.16 -3.84
CA ASP A 81 -28.99 -13.55 -4.10
C ASP A 81 -29.37 -14.95 -3.57
N GLY A 82 -28.39 -15.72 -3.06
CA GLY A 82 -28.60 -17.07 -2.55
C GLY A 82 -28.59 -18.17 -3.60
N SER A 83 -28.18 -17.89 -4.84
CA SER A 83 -28.03 -18.88 -5.91
C SER A 83 -26.80 -19.80 -5.76
N ALA A 84 -25.91 -19.50 -4.81
CA ALA A 84 -24.71 -20.29 -4.50
C ALA A 84 -24.70 -20.78 -3.04
N ALA A 85 -23.74 -21.64 -2.72
CA ALA A 85 -23.61 -22.26 -1.39
C ALA A 85 -23.39 -21.25 -0.25
N PHE A 86 -22.73 -20.12 -0.54
CA PHE A 86 -22.52 -19.03 0.41
C PHE A 86 -23.22 -17.77 -0.07
N ARG A 87 -23.85 -17.05 0.86
CA ARG A 87 -24.44 -15.72 0.61
C ARG A 87 -23.48 -14.57 0.88
N SER A 88 -22.46 -14.81 1.71
CA SER A 88 -21.47 -13.82 2.12
C SER A 88 -20.06 -14.29 1.83
N VAL A 89 -19.18 -13.35 1.51
CA VAL A 89 -17.76 -13.58 1.25
C VAL A 89 -17.07 -14.06 2.53
N GLN A 90 -17.40 -13.46 3.68
CA GLN A 90 -16.81 -13.89 4.95
C GLN A 90 -17.12 -15.36 5.26
N ALA A 91 -18.35 -15.84 5.02
CA ALA A 91 -18.71 -17.23 5.30
C ALA A 91 -17.92 -18.23 4.42
N ALA A 92 -17.61 -17.85 3.18
CA ALA A 92 -16.77 -18.66 2.31
C ALA A 92 -15.30 -18.67 2.77
N VAL A 93 -14.79 -17.53 3.23
CA VAL A 93 -13.44 -17.44 3.84
C VAL A 93 -13.36 -18.30 5.10
N ASP A 94 -14.34 -18.19 6.00
CA ASP A 94 -14.41 -18.98 7.22
C ASP A 94 -14.43 -20.48 6.92
N LYS A 95 -15.20 -20.89 5.90
CA LYS A 95 -15.23 -22.29 5.47
C LYS A 95 -13.89 -22.75 4.91
N ALA A 96 -13.23 -21.93 4.09
CA ALA A 96 -11.92 -22.25 3.52
C ALA A 96 -10.86 -22.47 4.61
N ILE A 97 -10.92 -21.69 5.69
CA ILE A 97 -10.05 -21.83 6.87
C ILE A 97 -10.41 -23.11 7.64
N ALA A 98 -11.70 -23.36 7.88
CA ALA A 98 -12.16 -24.55 8.60
C ALA A 98 -11.79 -25.86 7.89
N ASP A 99 -11.76 -25.87 6.56
CA ASP A 99 -11.28 -27.01 5.76
C ASP A 99 -9.77 -27.21 5.81
N GLY A 100 -9.03 -26.21 6.30
CA GLY A 100 -7.60 -26.24 6.52
C GLY A 100 -6.78 -26.54 5.26
N GLY A 101 -5.57 -27.06 5.47
CA GLY A 101 -4.63 -27.40 4.42
C GLY A 101 -3.70 -26.25 4.02
N LYS A 102 -2.75 -26.54 3.12
CA LYS A 102 -1.73 -25.60 2.66
C LYS A 102 -1.91 -25.21 1.18
N MET A 103 -2.85 -25.85 0.50
CA MET A 103 -3.14 -25.60 -0.91
C MET A 103 -3.95 -24.31 -1.05
N ARG A 104 -3.72 -23.59 -2.16
CA ARG A 104 -4.51 -22.40 -2.50
C ARG A 104 -5.99 -22.75 -2.60
N ARG A 105 -6.84 -21.92 -2.01
CA ARG A 105 -8.31 -22.01 -2.05
C ARG A 105 -8.89 -20.94 -2.97
N TYR A 106 -9.79 -21.34 -3.86
CA TYR A 106 -10.41 -20.47 -4.87
C TYR A 106 -11.85 -20.16 -4.48
N ILE A 107 -12.16 -18.87 -4.27
CA ILE A 107 -13.48 -18.38 -3.90
C ILE A 107 -13.99 -17.49 -5.03
N SER A 108 -15.03 -17.95 -5.72
CA SER A 108 -15.70 -17.17 -6.76
C SER A 108 -16.86 -16.35 -6.19
N LEU A 109 -17.02 -15.12 -6.69
CA LEU A 109 -18.11 -14.22 -6.36
C LEU A 109 -18.95 -13.97 -7.61
N ALA A 110 -20.24 -14.27 -7.57
CA ALA A 110 -21.17 -13.87 -8.61
C ALA A 110 -21.20 -12.33 -8.78
N ALA A 111 -21.74 -11.87 -9.90
CA ALA A 111 -22.06 -10.45 -10.04
C ALA A 111 -23.08 -10.05 -8.96
N GLY A 112 -22.86 -8.92 -8.32
CA GLY A 112 -23.67 -8.43 -7.22
C GLY A 112 -22.90 -7.52 -6.28
N THR A 113 -23.64 -6.92 -5.35
CA THR A 113 -23.08 -6.13 -4.24
C THR A 113 -23.11 -6.94 -2.96
N TYR A 114 -21.97 -6.98 -2.29
CA TYR A 114 -21.72 -7.63 -1.01
C TYR A 114 -21.45 -6.52 0.01
N ASN A 115 -22.48 -6.11 0.76
CA ASN A 115 -22.36 -5.09 1.79
C ASN A 115 -21.92 -5.71 3.11
N GLU A 116 -20.62 -5.98 3.25
CA GLU A 116 -20.04 -6.70 4.38
C GLU A 116 -18.58 -6.32 4.63
N LEU A 117 -18.12 -6.61 5.84
CA LEU A 117 -16.72 -6.57 6.21
C LEU A 117 -16.10 -7.94 6.00
N VAL A 118 -14.96 -8.00 5.32
CA VAL A 118 -14.24 -9.26 5.05
C VAL A 118 -12.88 -9.23 5.73
N CYS A 119 -12.54 -10.28 6.48
CA CYS A 119 -11.20 -10.55 6.93
C CYS A 119 -10.69 -11.91 6.48
N VAL A 120 -9.47 -11.92 5.94
CA VAL A 120 -8.64 -13.10 5.75
C VAL A 120 -7.54 -13.13 6.83
N PRO A 121 -7.67 -13.93 7.91
CA PRO A 121 -6.73 -13.95 9.03
C PRO A 121 -5.37 -14.53 8.64
N ALA A 122 -4.33 -14.29 9.46
CA ALA A 122 -2.94 -14.60 9.12
C ALA A 122 -2.66 -16.10 8.92
N ASP A 123 -3.45 -16.96 9.57
CA ASP A 123 -3.38 -18.41 9.54
C ASP A 123 -4.22 -19.05 8.42
N ALA A 124 -4.94 -18.25 7.63
CA ALA A 124 -5.68 -18.76 6.49
C ALA A 124 -4.73 -19.40 5.44
N PRO A 125 -5.16 -20.46 4.74
CA PRO A 125 -4.45 -20.92 3.55
C PRO A 125 -4.38 -19.80 2.50
N PRO A 126 -3.46 -19.87 1.50
CA PRO A 126 -3.47 -18.92 0.40
C PRO A 126 -4.86 -18.88 -0.25
N ILE A 127 -5.49 -17.71 -0.29
CA ILE A 127 -6.85 -17.54 -0.84
C ILE A 127 -6.77 -16.72 -2.12
N THR A 128 -7.58 -17.10 -3.11
CA THR A 128 -7.90 -16.30 -4.29
C THR A 128 -9.37 -15.93 -4.25
N LEU A 129 -9.68 -14.63 -4.21
CA LEU A 129 -11.02 -14.11 -4.47
C LEU A 129 -11.12 -13.70 -5.95
N PHE A 130 -12.18 -14.10 -6.64
CA PHE A 130 -12.38 -13.61 -8.01
C PHE A 130 -13.84 -13.41 -8.38
N GLY A 131 -14.13 -12.29 -9.04
CA GLY A 131 -15.47 -11.99 -9.54
C GLY A 131 -15.78 -12.72 -10.84
N LEU A 132 -17.05 -13.09 -10.99
CA LEU A 132 -17.63 -13.71 -12.19
C LEU A 132 -18.38 -12.72 -13.07
N GLY A 133 -18.39 -11.43 -12.71
CA GLY A 133 -18.88 -10.37 -13.58
C GLY A 133 -18.07 -10.28 -14.88
N GLU A 134 -18.69 -9.80 -15.96
CA GLU A 134 -18.03 -9.49 -17.22
C GLU A 134 -16.96 -8.40 -17.05
N THR A 135 -17.14 -7.53 -16.06
CA THR A 135 -16.13 -6.54 -15.64
C THR A 135 -16.01 -6.50 -14.13
N ARG A 136 -14.86 -6.01 -13.64
CA ARG A 136 -14.58 -5.83 -12.21
C ARG A 136 -15.62 -5.00 -11.45
N SER A 137 -16.37 -4.14 -12.15
CA SER A 137 -17.39 -3.27 -11.55
C SER A 137 -18.68 -4.01 -11.16
N GLN A 138 -18.94 -5.18 -11.74
CA GLN A 138 -20.17 -5.94 -11.52
C GLN A 138 -20.11 -6.82 -10.25
N THR A 139 -18.94 -7.00 -9.65
CA THR A 139 -18.75 -7.72 -8.37
C THR A 139 -18.15 -6.73 -7.37
N LEU A 140 -18.96 -6.24 -6.43
CA LEU A 140 -18.59 -5.17 -5.50
C LEU A 140 -18.65 -5.67 -4.05
N ILE A 141 -17.54 -5.60 -3.33
CA ILE A 141 -17.50 -5.69 -1.86
C ILE A 141 -17.42 -4.27 -1.32
N SER A 142 -18.38 -3.86 -0.49
CA SER A 142 -18.46 -2.49 0.01
C SER A 142 -18.86 -2.45 1.48
N PHE A 143 -18.34 -1.47 2.21
CA PHE A 143 -18.83 -1.06 3.53
C PHE A 143 -18.59 0.45 3.72
N ASP A 144 -18.97 1.05 4.85
CA ASP A 144 -18.92 2.50 5.08
C ASP A 144 -18.32 2.90 6.45
N ASN A 145 -17.47 2.04 7.01
CA ASN A 145 -16.74 2.38 8.22
C ASN A 145 -15.70 3.47 7.95
N ALA A 146 -15.46 4.33 8.94
CA ALA A 146 -14.38 5.30 8.93
C ALA A 146 -13.69 5.39 10.29
N ASN A 147 -12.55 6.08 10.35
CA ASN A 147 -11.81 6.32 11.58
C ASN A 147 -12.70 6.84 12.74
N PRO A 148 -13.52 7.88 12.53
CA PRO A 148 -14.31 8.48 13.61
C PRO A 148 -15.62 7.72 13.90
N THR A 149 -15.93 6.64 13.17
CA THR A 149 -17.16 5.86 13.39
C THR A 149 -17.20 5.34 14.83
N PRO A 150 -18.21 5.70 15.64
CA PRO A 150 -18.35 5.20 17.00
C PRO A 150 -18.65 3.70 17.00
N LYS A 151 -18.15 2.99 18.01
CA LYS A 151 -18.48 1.58 18.24
C LYS A 151 -18.60 1.27 19.74
N PRO A 152 -19.37 0.24 20.14
CA PRO A 152 -19.39 -0.23 21.52
C PRO A 152 -18.00 -0.67 21.98
N VAL A 153 -17.61 -0.22 23.18
CA VAL A 153 -16.42 -0.74 23.87
C VAL A 153 -16.66 -2.20 24.22
N GLY A 154 -15.66 -3.05 23.96
CA GLY A 154 -15.76 -4.50 24.09
C GLY A 154 -16.07 -5.24 22.78
N THR A 155 -16.36 -4.52 21.69
CA THR A 155 -16.65 -5.13 20.38
C THR A 155 -15.59 -4.75 19.34
N PRO A 156 -14.94 -5.70 18.67
CA PRO A 156 -14.02 -5.40 17.56
C PRO A 156 -14.77 -4.81 16.36
N SER A 157 -14.12 -3.92 15.59
CA SER A 157 -14.76 -3.30 14.41
C SER A 157 -14.99 -4.26 13.24
N GLN A 158 -14.20 -5.33 13.17
CA GLN A 158 -14.27 -6.38 12.15
C GLN A 158 -13.64 -7.68 12.70
N PRO A 159 -13.85 -8.86 12.07
CA PRO A 159 -13.49 -10.17 12.63
C PRO A 159 -12.02 -10.35 13.10
N CYS A 160 -11.08 -9.66 12.46
CA CYS A 160 -9.66 -9.64 12.77
C CYS A 160 -9.17 -8.36 13.46
N ALA A 161 -10.06 -7.45 13.86
CA ALA A 161 -9.65 -6.23 14.52
C ALA A 161 -9.28 -6.48 15.98
N THR A 162 -8.21 -5.81 16.43
CA THR A 162 -7.73 -5.88 17.83
C THR A 162 -8.18 -4.68 18.66
N ASN A 163 -9.07 -3.84 18.12
CA ASN A 163 -9.49 -2.55 18.69
C ASN A 163 -10.73 -2.64 19.59
N ALA A 164 -11.04 -3.80 20.18
CA ALA A 164 -12.27 -3.99 20.97
C ALA A 164 -12.42 -2.93 22.08
N ASN A 165 -11.32 -2.49 22.69
CA ASN A 165 -11.32 -1.51 23.79
C ASN A 165 -11.43 -0.04 23.32
N ALA A 166 -11.37 0.23 22.01
CA ALA A 166 -11.53 1.58 21.48
C ALA A 166 -13.02 2.00 21.41
N ALA A 167 -13.30 3.28 21.60
CA ALA A 167 -14.65 3.84 21.44
C ALA A 167 -15.00 4.18 19.98
N VAL A 168 -14.00 4.21 19.10
CA VAL A 168 -14.13 4.43 17.66
C VAL A 168 -13.42 3.33 16.88
N ILE A 169 -13.75 3.18 15.61
CA ILE A 169 -13.20 2.16 14.72
C ILE A 169 -11.71 2.40 14.43
N GLY A 170 -11.30 3.64 14.19
CA GLY A 170 -9.92 3.99 13.83
C GLY A 170 -9.53 3.54 12.41
N THR A 171 -8.47 4.13 11.83
CA THR A 171 -8.11 3.96 10.41
C THR A 171 -7.93 2.50 10.00
N SER A 172 -7.14 1.69 10.72
CA SER A 172 -6.96 0.28 10.33
C SER A 172 -8.23 -0.56 10.52
N GLY A 173 -9.11 -0.16 11.45
CA GLY A 173 -10.37 -0.83 11.70
C GLY A 173 -11.46 -0.48 10.68
N SER A 174 -11.29 0.61 9.91
CA SER A 174 -12.29 1.07 8.94
C SER A 174 -12.26 0.30 7.62
N ALA A 175 -11.27 -0.57 7.45
CA ALA A 175 -11.08 -1.38 6.25
C ALA A 175 -12.32 -2.23 5.92
N THR A 176 -12.85 -2.07 4.70
CA THR A 176 -13.89 -2.97 4.16
C THR A 176 -13.35 -4.40 4.02
N VAL A 177 -12.12 -4.54 3.52
CA VAL A 177 -11.40 -5.83 3.46
C VAL A 177 -10.08 -5.74 4.21
N THR A 178 -9.83 -6.66 5.14
CA THR A 178 -8.51 -6.83 5.81
C THR A 178 -7.88 -8.15 5.40
N VAL A 179 -6.64 -8.10 4.90
CA VAL A 179 -5.90 -9.29 4.43
C VAL A 179 -4.64 -9.46 5.27
N ASN A 180 -4.73 -10.30 6.31
CA ASN A 180 -3.60 -10.69 7.15
C ASN A 180 -2.82 -11.88 6.58
N ALA A 181 -3.46 -12.73 5.78
CA ALA A 181 -2.81 -13.89 5.16
C ALA A 181 -1.78 -13.51 4.10
N GLY A 182 -0.64 -14.21 4.11
CA GLY A 182 0.29 -14.18 3.00
C GLY A 182 -0.26 -14.89 1.75
N ALA A 183 0.28 -14.56 0.59
CA ALA A 183 -0.10 -15.13 -0.70
C ALA A 183 -1.59 -14.98 -1.05
N PHE A 184 -2.27 -13.96 -0.52
CA PHE A 184 -3.63 -13.62 -0.96
C PHE A 184 -3.65 -13.14 -2.41
N GLN A 185 -4.71 -13.48 -3.15
CA GLN A 185 -4.94 -12.99 -4.50
C GLN A 185 -6.36 -12.46 -4.66
N ALA A 186 -6.52 -11.41 -5.46
CA ALA A 186 -7.84 -10.94 -5.90
C ALA A 186 -7.84 -10.64 -7.40
N ARG A 187 -8.95 -10.95 -8.08
CA ARG A 187 -9.12 -10.66 -9.51
C ARG A 187 -10.55 -10.29 -9.92
N ASN A 188 -10.68 -9.37 -10.87
CA ASN A 188 -11.95 -9.04 -11.54
C ASN A 188 -13.08 -8.68 -10.54
N LEU A 189 -12.80 -7.82 -9.58
CA LEU A 189 -13.78 -7.35 -8.60
C LEU A 189 -13.45 -5.93 -8.13
N THR A 190 -14.40 -5.31 -7.43
CA THR A 190 -14.25 -4.01 -6.80
C THR A 190 -14.32 -4.16 -5.28
N ILE A 191 -13.41 -3.51 -4.57
CA ILE A 191 -13.46 -3.32 -3.12
C ILE A 191 -13.59 -1.82 -2.87
N ALA A 192 -14.65 -1.41 -2.18
CA ALA A 192 -14.91 0.00 -1.93
C ALA A 192 -15.11 0.28 -0.44
N ASN A 193 -14.63 1.42 0.01
CA ASN A 193 -15.18 2.07 1.19
C ASN A 193 -16.06 3.24 0.74
N SER A 194 -17.36 3.10 1.01
CA SER A 194 -18.41 4.03 0.59
C SER A 194 -18.71 5.12 1.62
N TYR A 195 -17.86 5.25 2.65
CA TYR A 195 -18.02 6.28 3.68
C TYR A 195 -18.12 7.69 3.09
N VAL A 196 -19.11 8.42 3.57
CA VAL A 196 -19.32 9.84 3.24
C VAL A 196 -18.69 10.67 4.36
N GLU A 197 -17.62 11.40 4.03
CA GLU A 197 -16.92 12.23 5.02
C GLU A 197 -17.82 13.29 5.66
N GLY A 198 -17.59 13.54 6.95
CA GLY A 198 -18.43 14.43 7.76
C GLY A 198 -19.67 13.76 8.36
N THR A 199 -19.96 12.49 8.01
CA THR A 199 -21.04 11.70 8.65
C THR A 199 -20.83 11.58 10.16
N TYR A 200 -19.58 11.41 10.60
CA TYR A 200 -19.21 11.41 12.01
C TYR A 200 -18.25 12.56 12.34
N ALA A 201 -18.43 13.14 13.54
CA ALA A 201 -17.56 14.19 14.04
C ALA A 201 -16.13 13.68 14.27
N GLY A 202 -15.15 14.38 13.70
CA GLY A 202 -13.73 14.05 13.83
C GLY A 202 -12.91 14.78 12.78
N THR A 203 -11.65 15.06 13.08
CA THR A 203 -10.73 15.73 12.13
C THR A 203 -10.06 14.75 11.17
N ASN A 204 -10.01 13.46 11.53
CA ASN A 204 -9.53 12.38 10.67
C ASN A 204 -10.75 11.62 10.12
N GLN A 205 -10.95 11.66 8.81
CA GLN A 205 -12.09 11.05 8.12
C GLN A 205 -11.68 9.78 7.33
N ALA A 206 -10.49 9.25 7.59
CA ALA A 206 -9.93 8.09 6.90
C ALA A 206 -10.85 6.87 6.82
N ALA A 207 -11.03 6.34 5.62
CA ALA A 207 -11.95 5.26 5.32
C ALA A 207 -11.30 4.26 4.35
N VAL A 208 -10.75 3.18 4.91
CA VAL A 208 -9.94 2.23 4.16
C VAL A 208 -10.83 1.28 3.35
N ALA A 209 -10.57 1.12 2.06
CA ALA A 209 -11.20 0.09 1.24
C ALA A 209 -10.54 -1.26 1.51
N ILE A 210 -9.20 -1.31 1.46
CA ILE A 210 -8.45 -2.53 1.77
C ILE A 210 -7.20 -2.26 2.62
N ASN A 211 -7.01 -3.11 3.62
CA ASN A 211 -5.87 -3.13 4.52
C ASN A 211 -5.05 -4.41 4.31
N VAL A 212 -3.94 -4.29 3.59
CA VAL A 212 -3.05 -5.38 3.19
C VAL A 212 -1.92 -5.54 4.22
N ARG A 213 -1.90 -6.69 4.88
CA ARG A 213 -1.00 -7.01 6.00
C ARG A 213 -0.16 -8.27 5.78
N GLY A 214 -0.56 -9.12 4.82
CA GLY A 214 0.20 -10.29 4.40
C GLY A 214 1.26 -9.99 3.33
N ASP A 215 2.31 -10.82 3.27
CA ASP A 215 3.33 -10.77 2.22
C ASP A 215 2.87 -11.50 0.94
N LYS A 216 3.44 -11.14 -0.21
CA LYS A 216 3.20 -11.76 -1.53
C LYS A 216 1.75 -11.67 -2.00
N THR A 217 1.08 -10.55 -1.75
CA THR A 217 -0.31 -10.37 -2.19
C THR A 217 -0.38 -9.90 -3.64
N VAL A 218 -1.33 -10.42 -4.42
CA VAL A 218 -1.48 -10.06 -5.85
C VAL A 218 -2.90 -9.61 -6.13
N PHE A 219 -3.03 -8.48 -6.82
CA PHE A 219 -4.29 -7.94 -7.30
C PHE A 219 -4.17 -7.78 -8.81
N GLU A 220 -5.08 -8.39 -9.57
CA GLU A 220 -5.12 -8.32 -11.03
C GLU A 220 -6.50 -7.86 -11.48
N ASP A 221 -6.61 -6.77 -12.25
CA ASP A 221 -7.92 -6.28 -12.73
C ASP A 221 -8.91 -6.00 -11.57
N VAL A 222 -8.41 -5.40 -10.49
CA VAL A 222 -9.20 -5.01 -9.31
C VAL A 222 -9.41 -3.50 -9.29
N ALA A 223 -10.57 -3.05 -8.80
CA ALA A 223 -10.78 -1.64 -8.44
C ALA A 223 -10.83 -1.47 -6.92
N LEU A 224 -10.06 -0.52 -6.41
CA LEU A 224 -10.03 -0.11 -5.00
C LEU A 224 -10.54 1.33 -4.93
N LEU A 225 -11.70 1.52 -4.31
CA LEU A 225 -12.42 2.80 -4.35
C LEU A 225 -12.60 3.34 -2.93
N GLY A 226 -12.25 4.61 -2.73
CA GLY A 226 -12.53 5.32 -1.49
C GLY A 226 -12.28 6.82 -1.65
N ASN A 227 -12.10 7.50 -0.51
CA ASN A 227 -11.67 8.90 -0.43
C ASN A 227 -10.31 8.91 0.31
N GLN A 228 -10.28 9.45 1.53
CA GLN A 228 -9.10 9.46 2.38
C GLN A 228 -8.68 8.03 2.78
N ASP A 229 -7.39 7.71 2.64
CA ASP A 229 -6.76 6.46 3.09
C ASP A 229 -7.32 5.17 2.42
N THR A 230 -7.61 5.20 1.12
CA THR A 230 -8.25 4.06 0.40
C THR A 230 -7.50 2.72 0.52
N LEU A 231 -6.17 2.72 0.36
CA LEU A 231 -5.32 1.51 0.33
C LEU A 231 -4.19 1.60 1.36
N LEU A 232 -4.27 0.76 2.39
CA LEU A 232 -3.22 0.62 3.41
C LEU A 232 -2.37 -0.62 3.13
N ILE A 233 -1.06 -0.45 2.95
CA ILE A 233 -0.09 -1.56 2.85
C ILE A 233 0.90 -1.50 4.00
N GLY A 234 0.86 -2.48 4.89
CA GLY A 234 1.85 -2.62 5.96
C GLY A 234 1.60 -3.84 6.81
N ALA A 235 2.66 -4.50 7.26
CA ALA A 235 2.53 -5.71 8.06
C ALA A 235 1.82 -5.45 9.40
N SER A 236 1.28 -6.50 10.02
CA SER A 236 0.77 -6.42 11.40
C SER A 236 1.90 -6.23 12.41
N ASN A 237 3.08 -6.80 12.14
CA ASN A 237 4.30 -6.55 12.91
C ASN A 237 4.99 -5.29 12.34
N PRO A 238 5.18 -4.22 13.13
CA PRO A 238 5.72 -2.95 12.65
C PRO A 238 7.19 -3.02 12.16
N ALA A 239 7.92 -4.09 12.51
CA ALA A 239 9.29 -4.34 12.04
C ALA A 239 9.36 -5.30 10.84
N SER A 240 8.22 -5.71 10.29
CA SER A 240 8.16 -6.63 9.14
C SER A 240 7.82 -5.89 7.85
N LEU A 241 8.55 -6.24 6.79
CA LEU A 241 8.36 -5.77 5.44
C LEU A 241 7.55 -6.80 4.64
N ILE A 242 6.43 -6.36 4.08
CA ILE A 242 5.56 -7.15 3.20
C ILE A 242 5.55 -6.56 1.79
N ARG A 243 5.15 -7.37 0.82
CA ARG A 243 5.06 -6.99 -0.59
C ARG A 243 3.67 -7.23 -1.16
N ALA A 244 3.21 -6.28 -1.97
CA ALA A 244 1.98 -6.34 -2.73
C ALA A 244 2.22 -5.96 -4.20
N TYR A 245 1.58 -6.67 -5.11
CA TYR A 245 1.63 -6.42 -6.56
C TYR A 245 0.24 -6.13 -7.09
N PHE A 246 0.09 -5.02 -7.81
CA PHE A 246 -1.14 -4.56 -8.42
C PHE A 246 -0.92 -4.44 -9.93
N GLU A 247 -1.54 -5.33 -10.70
CA GLU A 247 -1.47 -5.35 -12.16
C GLU A 247 -2.83 -4.93 -12.73
N ASN A 248 -2.84 -3.97 -13.67
CA ASN A 248 -4.06 -3.51 -14.32
C ASN A 248 -5.18 -3.10 -13.34
N CYS A 249 -4.80 -2.55 -12.19
CA CYS A 249 -5.73 -2.16 -11.14
C CYS A 249 -6.18 -0.71 -11.31
N LEU A 250 -7.32 -0.37 -10.71
CA LEU A 250 -7.72 1.02 -10.45
C LEU A 250 -7.60 1.26 -8.96
N VAL A 251 -6.89 2.31 -8.55
CA VAL A 251 -6.89 2.80 -7.17
C VAL A 251 -7.37 4.24 -7.17
N GLN A 252 -8.46 4.51 -6.47
CA GLN A 252 -9.15 5.81 -6.49
C GLN A 252 -9.30 6.38 -5.09
N GLY A 253 -8.97 7.66 -4.92
CA GLY A 253 -9.19 8.42 -3.69
C GLY A 253 -8.77 9.88 -3.83
N ASP A 254 -8.66 10.61 -2.72
CA ASP A 254 -8.45 12.07 -2.74
C ASP A 254 -7.38 12.60 -1.76
N ASP A 255 -7.14 11.95 -0.61
CA ASP A 255 -6.09 12.34 0.33
C ASP A 255 -5.39 11.11 0.91
N ASP A 256 -4.06 11.08 0.81
CA ASP A 256 -3.18 9.99 1.28
C ASP A 256 -3.67 8.59 0.85
N PHE A 257 -4.34 8.48 -0.30
CA PHE A 257 -5.19 7.31 -0.55
C PHE A 257 -4.40 6.03 -0.89
N ILE A 258 -3.09 6.12 -1.09
CA ILE A 258 -2.15 4.99 -1.12
C ILE A 258 -1.08 5.21 -0.06
N PHE A 259 -1.13 4.46 1.04
CA PHE A 259 -0.31 4.75 2.21
C PHE A 259 0.19 3.50 2.94
N GLY A 260 1.24 3.70 3.75
CA GLY A 260 1.77 2.69 4.66
C GLY A 260 3.22 2.28 4.44
N PRO A 261 3.73 1.38 5.31
CA PRO A 261 5.15 1.06 5.40
C PRO A 261 5.61 -0.08 4.47
N GLY A 262 4.68 -0.78 3.82
CA GLY A 262 5.00 -1.94 2.97
C GLY A 262 5.61 -1.58 1.61
N ILE A 263 5.94 -2.62 0.85
CA ILE A 263 6.29 -2.50 -0.57
C ILE A 263 5.04 -2.73 -1.41
N ALA A 264 4.77 -1.80 -2.33
CA ALA A 264 3.68 -1.94 -3.30
C ALA A 264 4.17 -1.55 -4.69
N VAL A 265 3.90 -2.42 -5.67
CA VAL A 265 4.19 -2.14 -7.07
C VAL A 265 2.88 -2.09 -7.84
N PHE A 266 2.62 -0.95 -8.48
CA PHE A 266 1.49 -0.68 -9.35
C PHE A 266 1.99 -0.67 -10.79
N SER A 267 1.62 -1.71 -11.54
CA SER A 267 2.04 -1.95 -12.91
C SER A 267 0.83 -1.90 -13.83
N HIS A 268 0.94 -1.17 -14.94
CA HIS A 268 -0.17 -0.93 -15.88
C HIS A 268 -1.47 -0.48 -15.21
N SER A 269 -1.37 0.22 -14.08
CA SER A 269 -2.51 0.54 -13.23
C SER A 269 -2.95 1.99 -13.43
N THR A 270 -4.20 2.27 -13.09
CA THR A 270 -4.75 3.63 -13.04
C THR A 270 -4.77 4.10 -11.59
N ILE A 271 -4.08 5.21 -11.33
CA ILE A 271 -4.12 5.93 -10.06
C ILE A 271 -5.01 7.15 -10.27
N ARG A 272 -6.22 7.13 -9.72
CA ARG A 272 -7.27 8.10 -10.03
C ARG A 272 -7.54 9.03 -8.86
N TYR A 273 -7.34 10.32 -9.07
CA TYR A 273 -7.78 11.33 -8.11
C TYR A 273 -9.29 11.57 -8.22
N ASP A 274 -10.01 11.52 -7.10
CA ASP A 274 -11.45 11.83 -7.04
C ASP A 274 -11.69 13.25 -6.53
N ALA A 275 -11.92 14.20 -7.44
CA ALA A 275 -12.22 15.58 -7.11
C ALA A 275 -13.67 15.84 -6.72
N ARG A 276 -14.54 14.80 -6.72
CA ARG A 276 -15.98 14.97 -6.47
C ARG A 276 -16.31 15.16 -5.00
N ARG A 277 -15.36 14.93 -4.10
CA ARG A 277 -15.56 15.25 -2.68
C ARG A 277 -15.67 16.77 -2.50
N THR A 278 -16.79 17.19 -1.92
CA THR A 278 -17.06 18.60 -1.59
C THR A 278 -16.95 18.84 -0.08
N GLY A 279 -16.46 20.00 0.34
CA GLY A 279 -16.67 20.51 1.71
C GLY A 279 -15.59 20.24 2.77
N GLY A 280 -14.33 20.05 2.38
CA GLY A 280 -13.20 19.98 3.32
C GLY A 280 -11.96 20.69 2.79
N ASP A 281 -11.09 21.16 3.70
CA ASP A 281 -9.70 21.48 3.39
C ASP A 281 -8.90 20.18 3.56
N PHE A 282 -8.51 19.58 2.45
CA PHE A 282 -7.70 18.35 2.42
C PHE A 282 -6.51 18.53 1.50
N GLY A 283 -5.49 17.72 1.72
CA GLY A 283 -4.16 17.96 1.20
C GLY A 283 -3.94 17.58 -0.26
N ARG A 284 -4.82 16.75 -0.83
CA ARG A 284 -4.81 16.33 -2.25
C ARG A 284 -3.57 15.51 -2.59
N TYR A 285 -3.25 14.53 -1.74
CA TYR A 285 -2.07 13.67 -1.90
C TYR A 285 -2.44 12.31 -2.48
N LEU A 286 -1.75 11.85 -3.54
CA LEU A 286 -1.94 10.49 -4.06
C LEU A 286 -1.26 9.45 -3.15
N PHE A 287 0.04 9.63 -2.90
CA PHE A 287 0.85 8.71 -2.11
C PHE A 287 1.25 9.28 -0.74
N ALA A 288 1.18 8.44 0.30
CA ALA A 288 1.69 8.71 1.64
C ALA A 288 2.49 7.52 2.22
N PRO A 289 3.64 7.17 1.62
CA PRO A 289 4.48 6.07 2.11
C PRO A 289 5.05 6.38 3.50
N SER A 290 5.07 5.38 4.38
CA SER A 290 5.77 5.38 5.67
C SER A 290 6.88 4.33 5.71
N THR A 291 7.58 4.19 4.57
CA THR A 291 8.60 3.16 4.35
C THR A 291 9.57 3.05 5.54
N LEU A 292 9.67 1.82 6.07
CA LEU A 292 10.43 1.56 7.29
C LEU A 292 11.91 1.94 7.14
N PRO A 293 12.54 2.45 8.21
CA PRO A 293 14.00 2.53 8.28
C PRO A 293 14.61 1.15 8.00
N GLY A 294 15.66 1.10 7.18
CA GLY A 294 16.28 -0.16 6.76
C GLY A 294 15.60 -0.85 5.56
N SER A 295 14.44 -0.39 5.08
CA SER A 295 13.91 -0.77 3.77
C SER A 295 14.38 0.21 2.69
N ALA A 296 14.97 -0.32 1.62
CA ALA A 296 15.36 0.47 0.45
C ALA A 296 14.16 0.88 -0.42
N ASN A 297 13.12 0.02 -0.46
CA ASN A 297 11.98 0.15 -1.35
C ASN A 297 10.69 0.39 -0.55
N GLY A 298 9.84 1.25 -1.09
CA GLY A 298 8.46 1.47 -0.68
C GLY A 298 7.56 1.25 -1.89
N PHE A 299 7.08 2.32 -2.50
CA PHE A 299 6.13 2.24 -3.62
C PHE A 299 6.79 2.43 -4.98
N LEU A 300 6.28 1.72 -5.98
CA LEU A 300 6.63 1.88 -7.39
C LEU A 300 5.34 1.98 -8.20
N ALA A 301 5.15 3.06 -8.93
CA ALA A 301 4.21 3.12 -10.04
C ALA A 301 5.00 3.05 -11.36
N ILE A 302 4.73 2.05 -12.19
CA ILE A 302 5.44 1.81 -13.44
C ILE A 302 4.43 1.56 -14.56
N ASP A 303 4.69 2.17 -15.72
CA ASP A 303 3.86 2.04 -16.93
C ASP A 303 2.36 2.30 -16.63
N SER A 304 2.09 3.23 -15.73
CA SER A 304 0.77 3.49 -15.15
C SER A 304 0.18 4.82 -15.62
N VAL A 305 -1.11 5.03 -15.38
CA VAL A 305 -1.84 6.25 -15.75
C VAL A 305 -2.33 6.96 -14.50
N PHE A 306 -2.13 8.28 -14.44
CA PHE A 306 -2.63 9.15 -13.39
C PHE A 306 -3.70 10.05 -13.98
N ASP A 307 -4.95 9.77 -13.65
CA ASP A 307 -6.11 10.50 -14.14
C ASP A 307 -6.95 11.06 -12.98
N LEU A 308 -8.05 11.72 -13.33
CA LEU A 308 -8.97 12.29 -12.36
C LEU A 308 -10.42 12.06 -12.79
N ILE A 309 -11.32 12.13 -11.82
CA ILE A 309 -12.75 12.32 -12.04
C ILE A 309 -13.25 13.51 -11.21
N GLY A 310 -14.31 14.16 -11.68
CA GLY A 310 -14.78 15.43 -11.12
C GLY A 310 -14.06 16.64 -11.71
N ASP A 311 -14.29 17.80 -11.14
CA ASP A 311 -13.78 19.08 -11.67
C ASP A 311 -12.80 19.70 -10.67
N ILE A 312 -11.55 19.85 -11.08
CA ILE A 312 -10.52 20.56 -10.33
C ILE A 312 -9.61 21.32 -11.30
N ALA A 313 -9.05 22.44 -10.84
CA ALA A 313 -8.06 23.16 -11.62
C ALA A 313 -6.78 22.32 -11.82
N ASP A 314 -6.16 22.50 -12.98
CA ASP A 314 -4.82 21.97 -13.28
C ASP A 314 -3.80 22.42 -12.22
N ASN A 315 -2.72 21.63 -12.06
CA ASN A 315 -1.61 21.95 -11.16
C ASN A 315 -2.01 22.13 -9.68
N THR A 316 -2.92 21.31 -9.16
CA THR A 316 -3.41 21.42 -7.78
C THR A 316 -3.23 20.17 -6.92
N VAL A 317 -2.99 19.00 -7.51
CA VAL A 317 -2.85 17.72 -6.83
C VAL A 317 -1.38 17.37 -6.66
N TYR A 318 -1.00 16.98 -5.45
CA TYR A 318 0.35 16.56 -5.12
C TYR A 318 0.53 15.07 -5.40
N LEU A 319 1.65 14.70 -6.04
CA LEU A 319 2.04 13.30 -6.20
C LEU A 319 2.15 12.59 -4.84
N GLY A 320 2.53 13.30 -3.78
CA GLY A 320 2.46 12.74 -2.44
C GLY A 320 3.16 13.55 -1.36
N ARG A 321 3.20 12.95 -0.16
CA ARG A 321 3.95 13.42 1.01
C ARG A 321 4.48 12.22 1.80
N ALA A 322 5.41 12.45 2.73
CA ALA A 322 5.80 11.37 3.65
C ALA A 322 4.75 11.22 4.75
N TRP A 323 4.31 9.98 4.99
CA TRP A 323 3.69 9.65 6.25
C TRP A 323 4.80 9.32 7.24
N ASP A 324 5.20 10.30 8.04
CA ASP A 324 6.15 10.09 9.15
C ASP A 324 5.38 9.41 10.29
N GLN A 325 5.04 8.13 10.08
CA GLN A 325 4.13 7.35 10.92
C GLN A 325 4.58 7.34 12.37
N SER A 326 3.63 7.59 13.28
CA SER A 326 3.86 7.67 14.73
C SER A 326 4.85 8.77 15.17
N VAL A 327 5.19 9.71 14.29
CA VAL A 327 5.94 10.92 14.62
C VAL A 327 4.94 12.08 14.78
N PRO A 328 4.72 12.60 16.00
CA PRO A 328 3.66 13.57 16.25
C PRO A 328 3.95 14.95 15.64
N ASP A 329 5.22 15.36 15.60
CA ASP A 329 5.67 16.64 15.05
C ASP A 329 7.16 16.59 14.68
N LEU A 330 7.64 17.67 14.08
CA LEU A 330 9.00 17.79 13.56
C LEU A 330 10.08 17.64 14.63
N ALA A 331 9.82 18.03 15.89
CA ALA A 331 10.80 17.93 16.97
C ALA A 331 11.06 16.47 17.37
N HIS A 332 10.15 15.57 17.05
CA HIS A 332 10.27 14.13 17.32
C HIS A 332 10.78 13.32 16.14
N TYR A 333 11.08 13.97 15.00
CA TYR A 333 11.67 13.28 13.86
C TYR A 333 13.15 12.98 14.11
N VAL A 334 13.53 11.71 13.99
CA VAL A 334 14.90 11.23 14.21
C VAL A 334 15.46 10.62 12.93
N ASN A 335 16.47 11.26 12.36
CA ASN A 335 17.15 10.79 11.14
C ASN A 335 17.63 9.33 11.31
N GLY A 336 17.26 8.47 10.36
CA GLY A 336 17.63 7.05 10.35
C GLY A 336 16.80 6.14 11.26
N THR A 337 15.91 6.70 12.09
CA THR A 337 15.05 5.94 13.02
C THR A 337 13.56 6.17 12.74
N SER A 338 13.16 7.40 12.44
CA SER A 338 11.81 7.69 11.99
C SER A 338 11.58 7.15 10.58
N PRO A 339 10.35 6.77 10.21
CA PRO A 339 10.02 6.44 8.83
C PRO A 339 10.43 7.54 7.86
N ASP A 340 10.80 7.14 6.65
CA ASP A 340 11.06 8.08 5.58
C ASP A 340 10.52 7.49 4.29
N GLY A 341 9.34 7.93 3.88
CA GLY A 341 8.62 7.36 2.76
C GLY A 341 9.46 7.28 1.48
N GLN A 342 9.31 6.19 0.74
CA GLN A 342 9.90 6.00 -0.58
C GLN A 342 8.81 5.74 -1.61
N VAL A 343 8.83 6.52 -2.70
CA VAL A 343 8.00 6.26 -3.88
C VAL A 343 8.77 6.62 -5.14
N THR A 344 8.67 5.79 -6.16
CA THR A 344 9.11 6.11 -7.53
C THR A 344 7.94 6.00 -8.49
N ILE A 345 7.77 7.01 -9.35
CA ILE A 345 6.79 7.01 -10.44
C ILE A 345 7.54 7.06 -11.76
N ARG A 346 7.40 6.05 -12.62
CA ARG A 346 8.19 5.97 -13.84
C ARG A 346 7.40 5.50 -15.04
N ASN A 347 7.83 5.94 -16.22
CA ASN A 347 7.23 5.60 -17.52
C ASN A 347 5.69 5.79 -17.52
N SER A 348 5.18 6.71 -16.70
CA SER A 348 3.75 6.84 -16.44
C SER A 348 3.20 8.11 -17.09
N LEU A 349 1.91 8.08 -17.44
CA LEU A 349 1.20 9.24 -17.98
C LEU A 349 0.60 10.05 -16.82
N LEU A 350 1.01 11.30 -16.68
CA LEU A 350 0.54 12.22 -15.63
C LEU A 350 -0.45 13.25 -16.18
N GLY A 351 -1.68 13.23 -15.67
CA GLY A 351 -2.73 14.19 -16.01
C GLY A 351 -2.46 15.62 -15.53
N ALA A 352 -3.18 16.60 -16.08
CA ALA A 352 -2.91 18.04 -15.90
C ALA A 352 -3.19 18.55 -14.48
N HIS A 353 -3.99 17.82 -13.70
CA HIS A 353 -4.25 18.09 -12.29
C HIS A 353 -3.01 18.00 -11.41
N ILE A 354 -2.00 17.21 -11.82
CA ILE A 354 -0.75 17.06 -11.09
C ILE A 354 0.05 18.37 -11.12
N ARG A 355 0.52 18.81 -9.97
CA ARG A 355 1.38 19.99 -9.82
C ARG A 355 2.65 19.85 -10.65
N LYS A 356 2.91 20.80 -11.55
CA LYS A 356 4.20 20.88 -12.25
C LYS A 356 5.37 21.22 -11.34
N GLN A 357 5.17 22.20 -10.45
CA GLN A 357 6.18 22.69 -9.50
C GLN A 357 5.88 22.19 -8.09
N ALA A 358 6.90 21.66 -7.42
CA ALA A 358 6.79 21.07 -6.09
C ALA A 358 5.58 20.12 -5.96
N PRO A 359 5.55 19.01 -6.73
CA PRO A 359 4.49 17.99 -6.60
C PRO A 359 4.58 17.19 -5.30
N TRP A 360 5.64 17.37 -4.53
CA TRP A 360 5.86 16.71 -3.25
C TRP A 360 5.69 17.71 -2.10
N SER A 361 4.88 17.34 -1.11
CA SER A 361 4.57 18.22 0.03
C SER A 361 5.32 17.82 1.30
N MET A 362 5.24 18.69 2.31
CA MET A 362 5.73 18.41 3.65
C MET A 362 5.06 17.17 4.26
N SER A 363 5.77 16.47 5.14
CA SER A 363 5.26 15.26 5.77
C SER A 363 4.07 15.53 6.71
N THR A 364 3.41 14.45 7.13
CA THR A 364 2.39 14.49 8.19
C THR A 364 2.92 15.08 9.51
N ALA A 365 4.20 14.88 9.83
CA ALA A 365 4.87 15.44 11.01
C ALA A 365 5.41 16.86 10.78
N LYS A 366 5.02 17.50 9.66
CA LYS A 366 5.47 18.83 9.25
C LYS A 366 6.96 18.93 8.91
N ARG A 367 7.63 17.81 8.61
CA ARG A 367 8.98 17.81 8.05
C ARG A 367 8.93 18.42 6.65
N PRO A 368 9.72 19.48 6.36
CA PRO A 368 9.75 20.07 5.02
C PRO A 368 10.15 19.02 3.98
N TYR A 369 9.54 19.08 2.79
CA TYR A 369 10.04 18.31 1.67
C TYR A 369 11.46 18.75 1.33
N CYS A 370 12.37 17.79 1.13
CA CYS A 370 13.73 18.09 0.73
C CYS A 370 14.40 16.90 0.05
N SER A 371 15.05 17.13 -1.09
CA SER A 371 15.75 16.10 -1.88
C SER A 371 17.28 16.24 -1.90
N ALA A 372 17.82 17.40 -1.52
CA ALA A 372 19.26 17.70 -1.48
C ALA A 372 19.60 18.67 -0.33
N ASP A 373 20.77 18.50 0.30
CA ASP A 373 21.30 19.38 1.35
C ASP A 373 20.33 19.67 2.52
N CYS A 374 19.67 18.62 2.97
CA CYS A 374 18.59 18.66 3.95
C CYS A 374 19.09 18.66 5.41
N ALA A 375 18.38 19.37 6.29
CA ALA A 375 18.57 19.30 7.74
C ALA A 375 18.08 17.97 8.35
N TYR A 376 17.02 17.40 7.76
CA TYR A 376 16.46 16.09 8.10
C TYR A 376 16.78 15.07 7.01
N ALA A 377 16.44 13.80 7.24
CA ALA A 377 16.56 12.77 6.21
C ALA A 377 15.90 13.24 4.90
N ARG A 378 16.60 13.02 3.79
CA ARG A 378 16.16 13.43 2.45
C ARG A 378 14.96 12.58 2.06
N ASN A 379 13.87 13.21 1.61
CA ASN A 379 12.73 12.48 1.08
C ASN A 379 13.14 11.61 -0.11
N ARG A 380 12.60 10.39 -0.17
CA ARG A 380 12.93 9.39 -1.19
C ARG A 380 11.85 9.30 -2.27
N PHE A 381 11.48 10.45 -2.81
CA PHE A 381 10.43 10.58 -3.83
C PHE A 381 11.04 10.91 -5.16
N TYR A 382 10.78 10.09 -6.17
CA TYR A 382 11.47 10.17 -7.45
C TYR A 382 10.54 9.95 -8.63
N GLU A 383 10.93 10.52 -9.77
CA GLU A 383 10.27 10.29 -11.05
C GLU A 383 11.27 9.81 -12.11
N TYR A 384 10.80 9.15 -13.17
CA TYR A 384 11.64 8.85 -14.33
C TYR A 384 10.82 8.66 -15.61
N ALA A 385 11.13 9.43 -16.65
CA ALA A 385 10.53 9.27 -17.99
C ALA A 385 9.00 9.25 -17.98
N ASN A 386 8.38 10.02 -17.08
CA ASN A 386 6.94 10.26 -17.11
C ASN A 386 6.59 11.21 -18.25
N THR A 387 5.37 11.11 -18.76
CA THR A 387 4.85 11.94 -19.85
C THR A 387 3.52 12.57 -19.46
N GLY A 388 2.98 13.44 -20.30
CA GLY A 388 1.67 14.07 -20.09
C GLY A 388 1.76 15.48 -19.49
N PRO A 389 0.64 16.21 -19.45
CA PRO A 389 0.62 17.61 -19.04
C PRO A 389 1.07 17.84 -17.57
N GLY A 390 0.99 16.82 -16.72
CA GLY A 390 1.44 16.88 -15.33
C GLY A 390 2.91 16.48 -15.11
N SER A 391 3.64 16.03 -16.13
CA SER A 391 5.05 15.64 -15.99
C SER A 391 5.98 16.85 -15.83
N ALA A 392 7.22 16.58 -15.39
CA ALA A 392 8.28 17.57 -15.48
C ALA A 392 8.53 17.92 -16.96
N ASP A 393 8.99 19.15 -17.20
CA ASP A 393 9.30 19.66 -18.55
C ASP A 393 10.55 18.98 -19.14
#